data_AF-R5JMD0-F1
#
_entry.id   AF-R5JMD0-F1
#
_cell.length_a   1.000
_cell.length_b   1.000
_cell.length_c   1.000
_cell.angle_alpha   90.00
_cell.angle_beta   90.00
_cell.angle_gamma   90.00
#
_symmetry.space_group_name_H-M   'P 1'
#
loop_
_entity.id
_entity.type
_entity.pdbx_description
1 polymer ?
#
loop_
_entity_poly.entity_id
_entity_poly.type
_entity_poly.pdbx_seq_one_letter_code
_entity_poly.pdbx_strand_id
1 'polypeptide(L)'
;MGHHIYESRWLRRPEYLDQIIRTWYRGNGGNPMKKMMNFSSWNADAVFNRYLVSGDRAFTMDLLPDLEAEYRRWESTHRLPGGLYWQGDVQDGMEESISGGRRKQYARPTINSYMYGNAKALSALNKLAGNDDRATCYRLKADTLKQLVQEKLWNERHSFFETLRKDSSANVREAIGYIPWYFNLPDTGKYDVAWKEVMDEGGFSAPYGLTTAERRHPEFRTHGVGKCEWDGAIWPFASAQTLTAMANFMNRSAQSVLTDSIYFHQMERYVESQYHRGRPYIGEYLDEVTGYWLKGDQERSRYYNHSTFNDLIITGLVGLRPRTDHTVEVNPLLPDGRWDWFCLDNLLYHGHYLTILWDKYGDRYHRGKGLLVLVDGKIVGQSDTLERIVCKDVLE
;
A
#
# COMPACT_ATOMS: atom_id res chain seq x y z
N MET A 1 -7.59 7.29 5.01
CA MET A 1 -6.71 7.36 6.20
C MET A 1 -5.43 6.60 6.00
N GLY A 2 -5.46 5.28 5.75
CA GLY A 2 -4.23 4.49 5.61
C GLY A 2 -3.24 5.10 4.60
N HIS A 3 -3.70 5.43 3.39
CA HIS A 3 -2.88 6.17 2.41
C HIS A 3 -2.37 7.52 2.95
N HIS A 4 -3.20 8.29 3.66
CA HIS A 4 -2.80 9.58 4.21
C HIS A 4 -1.64 9.43 5.20
N ILE A 5 -1.68 8.41 6.05
CA ILE A 5 -0.61 8.14 7.03
C ILE A 5 0.66 7.68 6.30
N TYR A 6 0.54 6.76 5.34
CA TYR A 6 1.67 6.27 4.53
C TYR A 6 2.36 7.38 3.74
N GLU A 7 1.60 8.32 3.16
CA GLU A 7 2.18 9.46 2.44
C GLU A 7 2.77 10.50 3.41
N SER A 8 2.05 10.79 4.50
CA SER A 8 2.40 11.89 5.40
C SER A 8 3.47 11.54 6.43
N ARG A 9 3.80 10.24 6.62
CA ARG A 9 4.86 9.82 7.57
C ARG A 9 6.24 10.37 7.22
N TRP A 10 6.42 10.81 5.98
CA TRP A 10 7.64 11.42 5.46
C TRP A 10 7.73 12.94 5.70
N LEU A 11 6.66 13.57 6.21
CA LEU A 11 6.70 14.97 6.61
C LEU A 11 7.58 15.12 7.84
N ARG A 12 8.65 15.91 7.73
CA ARG A 12 9.62 16.15 8.81
C ARG A 12 9.04 16.82 10.05
N ARG A 13 7.90 17.50 9.91
CA ARG A 13 7.18 18.17 10.99
C ARG A 13 6.07 17.22 11.48
N PRO A 14 6.32 16.44 12.56
CA PRO A 14 5.42 15.38 12.98
C PRO A 14 4.07 15.90 13.48
N GLU A 15 3.98 17.17 13.89
CA GLU A 15 2.77 17.76 14.47
C GLU A 15 1.56 17.72 13.53
N TYR A 16 1.79 17.76 12.20
CA TYR A 16 0.70 17.68 11.22
C TYR A 16 0.05 16.30 11.26
N LEU A 17 0.86 15.25 11.15
CA LEU A 17 0.34 13.88 11.15
C LEU A 17 -0.14 13.45 12.54
N ASP A 18 0.52 13.90 13.61
CA ASP A 18 0.08 13.70 14.99
C ASP A 18 -1.35 14.22 15.20
N GLN A 19 -1.60 15.46 14.79
CA GLN A 19 -2.91 16.08 14.96
C GLN A 19 -3.95 15.41 14.06
N ILE A 20 -3.61 15.08 12.81
CA ILE A 20 -4.54 14.35 11.92
C ILE A 20 -4.99 13.03 12.56
N ILE A 21 -4.05 12.23 13.05
CA ILE A 21 -4.36 10.95 13.69
C ILE A 21 -5.18 11.16 14.97
N ARG A 22 -4.76 12.06 15.86
CA ARG A 22 -5.49 12.38 17.10
C ARG A 22 -6.89 12.92 16.82
N THR A 23 -7.09 13.74 15.79
CA THR A 23 -8.41 14.21 15.39
C THR A 23 -9.32 13.03 15.06
N TRP A 24 -8.84 12.03 14.34
CA TRP A 24 -9.66 10.87 14.01
C TRP A 24 -9.99 10.00 15.22
N TYR A 25 -9.04 9.74 16.11
CA TYR A 25 -9.24 8.85 17.26
C TYR A 25 -9.83 9.53 18.49
N ARG A 26 -9.66 10.84 18.66
CA ARG A 26 -9.99 11.58 19.89
C ARG A 26 -10.68 12.93 19.64
N GLY A 27 -10.88 13.35 18.39
CA GLY A 27 -11.41 14.67 18.04
C GLY A 27 -12.93 14.83 18.16
N ASN A 28 -13.68 13.78 18.52
CA ASN A 28 -15.13 13.84 18.73
C ASN A 28 -15.43 13.81 20.24
N GLY A 29 -15.14 14.91 20.93
CA GLY A 29 -15.31 15.03 22.38
C GLY A 29 -14.47 14.01 23.17
N GLY A 30 -13.23 13.78 22.76
CA GLY A 30 -12.34 12.77 23.33
C GLY A 30 -12.51 11.36 22.75
N ASN A 31 -13.53 11.14 21.91
CA ASN A 31 -13.81 9.85 21.29
C ASN A 31 -13.41 9.80 19.80
N PRO A 32 -13.39 8.60 19.19
CA PRO A 32 -13.20 8.47 17.75
C PRO A 32 -14.30 9.16 16.95
N MET A 33 -13.95 9.64 15.76
CA MET A 33 -14.90 10.20 14.80
C MET A 33 -16.01 9.19 14.47
N LYS A 34 -17.27 9.63 14.54
CA LYS A 34 -18.45 8.75 14.38
C LYS A 34 -18.45 7.95 13.07
N LYS A 35 -17.93 8.53 11.99
CA LYS A 35 -17.91 7.95 10.64
C LYS A 35 -16.68 7.07 10.36
N MET A 36 -15.82 6.83 11.34
CA MET A 36 -14.63 5.98 11.15
C MET A 36 -15.00 4.56 10.69
N MET A 37 -16.13 4.02 11.17
CA MET A 37 -16.62 2.69 10.80
C MET A 37 -17.43 2.67 9.49
N ASN A 38 -17.55 3.80 8.77
CA ASN A 38 -18.21 3.82 7.46
C ASN A 38 -17.30 3.26 6.35
N PHE A 39 -16.00 3.21 6.59
CA PHE A 39 -15.01 2.75 5.63
C PHE A 39 -14.06 1.73 6.27
N SER A 40 -13.71 0.68 5.54
CA SER A 40 -12.70 -0.29 5.97
C SER A 40 -11.37 0.37 6.35
N SER A 41 -10.62 -0.27 7.25
CA SER A 41 -9.46 0.36 7.88
C SER A 41 -8.26 -0.59 7.97
N TRP A 42 -7.09 -0.09 7.54
CA TRP A 42 -5.77 -0.66 7.85
C TRP A 42 -4.94 0.30 8.74
N ASN A 43 -5.61 1.09 9.58
CA ASN A 43 -4.97 2.20 10.28
C ASN A 43 -3.92 1.75 11.32
N ALA A 44 -4.11 0.60 11.99
CA ALA A 44 -3.12 0.12 12.95
C ALA A 44 -1.81 -0.28 12.25
N ASP A 45 -1.92 -0.90 11.07
CA ASP A 45 -0.77 -1.11 10.18
C ASP A 45 -0.12 0.20 9.74
N ALA A 46 -0.92 1.19 9.31
CA ALA A 46 -0.40 2.47 8.88
C ALA A 46 0.31 3.24 10.00
N VAL A 47 -0.22 3.22 11.23
CA VAL A 47 0.42 3.84 12.41
C VAL A 47 1.70 3.10 12.79
N PHE A 48 1.72 1.77 12.75
CA PHE A 48 2.96 1.03 12.96
C PHE A 48 4.01 1.38 11.90
N ASN A 49 3.60 1.49 10.63
CA ASN A 49 4.47 1.90 9.53
C ASN A 49 4.95 3.36 9.64
N ARG A 50 4.20 4.23 10.32
CA ARG A 50 4.69 5.55 10.71
C ARG A 50 5.79 5.42 11.78
N TYR A 51 5.61 4.59 12.79
CA TYR A 51 6.63 4.31 13.81
C TYR A 51 7.93 3.76 13.19
N LEU A 52 7.84 2.89 12.17
CA LEU A 52 9.01 2.41 11.42
C LEU A 52 9.83 3.53 10.75
N VAL A 53 9.24 4.72 10.55
CA VAL A 53 9.92 5.88 9.96
C VAL A 53 10.36 6.86 11.05
N SER A 54 9.49 7.20 11.99
CA SER A 54 9.80 8.24 12.98
C SER A 54 10.59 7.75 14.19
N GLY A 55 10.48 6.47 14.54
CA GLY A 55 10.97 5.94 15.83
C GLY A 55 10.18 6.47 17.05
N ASP A 56 9.11 7.24 16.86
CA ASP A 56 8.37 7.89 17.95
C ASP A 56 7.53 6.88 18.75
N ARG A 57 8.18 6.27 19.74
CA ARG A 57 7.56 5.32 20.66
C ARG A 57 6.50 5.99 21.54
N ALA A 58 6.72 7.22 21.97
CA ALA A 58 5.82 7.89 22.91
C ALA A 58 4.44 8.12 22.28
N PHE A 59 4.38 8.69 21.07
CA PHE A 59 3.13 8.87 20.35
C PHE A 59 2.44 7.52 20.06
N THR A 60 3.22 6.54 19.61
CA THR A 60 2.67 5.27 19.14
C THR A 60 2.08 4.45 20.30
N MET A 61 2.74 4.43 21.46
CA MET A 61 2.23 3.74 22.64
C MET A 61 1.02 4.46 23.25
N ASP A 62 0.98 5.80 23.21
CA ASP A 62 -0.21 6.57 23.61
C ASP A 62 -1.44 6.17 22.78
N LEU A 63 -1.29 5.91 21.47
CA LEU A 63 -2.40 5.55 20.59
C LEU A 63 -2.78 4.06 20.61
N LEU A 64 -1.94 3.18 21.16
CA LEU A 64 -2.15 1.72 21.12
C LEU A 64 -3.54 1.29 21.64
N PRO A 65 -4.07 1.82 22.77
CA PRO A 65 -5.42 1.45 23.22
C PRO A 65 -6.53 1.82 22.23
N ASP A 66 -6.40 2.95 21.52
CA ASP A 66 -7.36 3.41 20.52
C ASP A 66 -7.38 2.48 19.29
N LEU A 67 -6.20 2.03 18.86
CA LEU A 67 -6.04 1.08 17.74
C LEU A 67 -6.65 -0.29 18.08
N GLU A 68 -6.42 -0.79 19.30
CA GLU A 68 -7.05 -2.04 19.76
C GLU A 68 -8.58 -1.90 19.83
N ALA A 69 -9.08 -0.75 20.30
CA ALA A 69 -10.51 -0.49 20.34
C ALA A 69 -11.12 -0.47 18.94
N GLU A 70 -10.44 0.12 17.95
CA GLU A 70 -10.85 0.06 16.55
C GLU A 70 -10.91 -1.38 16.02
N TYR A 71 -9.84 -2.16 16.22
CA TYR A 71 -9.80 -3.55 15.78
C TYR A 71 -10.97 -4.35 16.37
N ARG A 72 -11.23 -4.22 17.68
CA ARG A 72 -12.32 -4.92 18.36
C ARG A 72 -13.70 -4.55 17.79
N ARG A 73 -13.92 -3.30 17.38
CA ARG A 73 -15.18 -2.88 16.74
C ARG A 73 -15.38 -3.55 15.39
N TRP A 74 -14.35 -3.62 14.55
CA TRP A 74 -14.43 -4.34 13.27
C TRP A 74 -14.69 -5.83 13.50
N GLU A 75 -13.95 -6.44 14.42
CA GLU A 75 -14.08 -7.85 14.79
C GLU A 75 -15.50 -8.20 15.27
N SER A 76 -16.15 -7.33 16.04
CA SER A 76 -17.49 -7.59 16.58
C SER A 76 -18.63 -7.39 15.59
N THR A 77 -18.40 -6.65 14.50
CA THR A 77 -19.48 -6.22 13.59
C THR A 77 -19.38 -6.80 12.17
N HIS A 78 -18.18 -7.17 11.72
CA HIS A 78 -17.92 -7.50 10.30
C HIS A 78 -17.38 -8.92 10.09
N ARG A 79 -17.60 -9.86 11.01
CA ARG A 79 -17.18 -11.27 10.84
C ARG A 79 -18.32 -12.17 10.40
N LEU A 80 -18.04 -13.05 9.44
CA LEU A 80 -18.92 -14.15 9.04
C LEU A 80 -18.74 -15.35 9.99
N PRO A 81 -19.72 -16.28 10.04
CA PRO A 81 -19.57 -17.52 10.83
C PRO A 81 -18.32 -18.33 10.50
N GLY A 82 -17.86 -18.29 9.24
CA GLY A 82 -16.63 -18.94 8.77
C GLY A 82 -15.33 -18.23 9.15
N GLY A 83 -15.38 -17.17 9.95
CA GLY A 83 -14.21 -16.46 10.48
C GLY A 83 -13.69 -15.33 9.61
N LEU A 84 -13.89 -15.38 8.28
CA LEU A 84 -13.59 -14.28 7.36
C LEU A 84 -14.36 -13.01 7.73
N TYR A 85 -13.75 -11.87 7.46
CA TYR A 85 -14.44 -10.59 7.47
C TYR A 85 -15.28 -10.42 6.21
N TRP A 86 -16.40 -9.73 6.33
CA TRP A 86 -17.20 -9.27 5.21
C TRP A 86 -17.20 -7.74 5.13
N GLN A 87 -17.38 -7.23 3.91
CA GLN A 87 -17.64 -5.81 3.70
C GLN A 87 -18.48 -5.61 2.44
N GLY A 88 -19.30 -4.56 2.44
CA GLY A 88 -19.92 -4.07 1.21
C GLY A 88 -18.94 -3.21 0.41
N ASP A 89 -18.86 -3.39 -0.90
CA ASP A 89 -17.90 -2.68 -1.76
C ASP A 89 -17.93 -1.14 -1.60
N VAL A 90 -19.11 -0.53 -1.40
CA VAL A 90 -19.27 0.89 -1.08
C VAL A 90 -18.50 1.30 0.19
N GLN A 91 -18.51 0.44 1.23
CA GLN A 91 -17.80 0.68 2.48
C GLN A 91 -16.30 0.34 2.39
N ASP A 92 -15.85 -0.30 1.31
CA ASP A 92 -14.42 -0.24 0.93
C ASP A 92 -14.07 1.06 0.18
N GLY A 93 -15.06 1.90 -0.14
CA GLY A 93 -14.91 3.05 -1.03
C GLY A 93 -14.84 2.66 -2.51
N MET A 94 -15.36 1.47 -2.86
CA MET A 94 -15.19 0.81 -4.16
C MET A 94 -16.53 0.45 -4.82
N GLU A 95 -17.44 1.43 -4.92
CA GLU A 95 -18.79 1.18 -5.41
C GLU A 95 -18.85 0.75 -6.89
N GLU A 96 -19.83 -0.09 -7.23
CA GLU A 96 -19.97 -0.66 -8.58
C GLU A 96 -18.77 -1.51 -9.01
N SER A 97 -18.13 -2.22 -8.06
CA SER A 97 -17.15 -3.25 -8.40
C SER A 97 -17.82 -4.47 -9.05
N ILE A 98 -17.11 -5.21 -9.90
CA ILE A 98 -17.66 -6.40 -10.57
C ILE A 98 -17.95 -7.50 -9.54
N SER A 99 -17.03 -7.74 -8.60
CA SER A 99 -17.31 -8.69 -7.52
C SER A 99 -18.47 -8.23 -6.63
N GLY A 100 -18.65 -6.91 -6.52
CA GLY A 100 -19.82 -6.23 -6.00
C GLY A 100 -19.91 -6.21 -4.47
N GLY A 101 -20.94 -5.53 -3.97
CA GLY A 101 -21.29 -5.61 -2.56
C GLY A 101 -22.14 -4.51 -1.93
N ARG A 102 -22.81 -3.61 -2.68
CA ARG A 102 -23.44 -2.38 -2.14
C ARG A 102 -24.33 -2.58 -0.89
N ARG A 103 -24.92 -3.77 -0.73
CA ARG A 103 -25.65 -4.22 0.48
C ARG A 103 -25.45 -5.71 0.74
N LYS A 104 -24.24 -6.24 0.53
CA LYS A 104 -23.92 -7.66 0.68
C LYS A 104 -22.83 -7.86 1.72
N GLN A 105 -22.85 -9.03 2.36
CA GLN A 105 -21.82 -9.49 3.28
C GLN A 105 -20.90 -10.47 2.55
N TYR A 106 -20.11 -9.97 1.59
CA TYR A 106 -19.13 -10.79 0.86
C TYR A 106 -17.77 -10.71 1.53
N ALA A 107 -17.05 -11.83 1.54
CA ALA A 107 -15.69 -11.87 2.05
C ALA A 107 -14.74 -11.39 0.97
N ARG A 108 -14.41 -10.10 1.03
CA ARG A 108 -13.54 -9.42 0.07
C ARG A 108 -12.07 -9.48 0.52
N PRO A 109 -11.10 -9.62 -0.40
CA PRO A 109 -9.67 -9.57 -0.07
C PRO A 109 -9.25 -8.26 0.61
N THR A 110 -9.99 -7.15 0.39
CA THR A 110 -9.81 -5.84 1.05
C THR A 110 -9.76 -5.98 2.58
N ILE A 111 -10.92 -6.08 3.24
CA ILE A 111 -11.04 -6.03 4.69
C ILE A 111 -10.32 -7.21 5.37
N ASN A 112 -10.26 -8.37 4.74
CA ASN A 112 -9.54 -9.52 5.30
C ASN A 112 -8.03 -9.26 5.38
N SER A 113 -7.46 -8.66 4.33
CA SER A 113 -6.04 -8.29 4.32
C SER A 113 -5.76 -7.09 5.22
N TYR A 114 -6.65 -6.10 5.28
CA TYR A 114 -6.51 -4.97 6.21
C TYR A 114 -6.53 -5.41 7.66
N MET A 115 -7.44 -6.31 8.04
CA MET A 115 -7.52 -6.86 9.40
C MET A 115 -6.34 -7.77 9.71
N TYR A 116 -5.82 -8.52 8.74
CA TYR A 116 -4.55 -9.23 8.88
C TYR A 116 -3.39 -8.26 9.19
N GLY A 117 -3.26 -7.19 8.40
CA GLY A 117 -2.25 -6.15 8.60
C GLY A 117 -2.36 -5.50 9.98
N ASN A 118 -3.57 -5.09 10.37
CA ASN A 118 -3.82 -4.51 11.68
C ASN A 118 -3.47 -5.47 12.82
N ALA A 119 -3.83 -6.76 12.71
CA ALA A 119 -3.49 -7.75 13.72
C ALA A 119 -1.96 -7.93 13.84
N LYS A 120 -1.25 -8.03 12.70
CA LYS A 120 0.21 -8.12 12.67
C LYS A 120 0.86 -6.89 13.31
N ALA A 121 0.38 -5.70 12.99
CA ALA A 121 0.86 -4.44 13.57
C ALA A 121 0.59 -4.33 15.07
N LEU A 122 -0.62 -4.66 15.52
CA LEU A 122 -0.98 -4.66 16.95
C LEU A 122 -0.19 -5.70 17.74
N SER A 123 0.18 -6.82 17.11
CA SER A 123 1.08 -7.81 17.71
C SER A 123 2.47 -7.20 17.96
N ALA A 124 3.05 -6.56 16.93
CA ALA A 124 4.35 -5.90 17.04
C ALA A 124 4.34 -4.75 18.06
N LEU A 125 3.31 -3.90 18.03
CA LEU A 125 3.15 -2.80 18.98
C LEU A 125 3.00 -3.27 20.42
N ASN A 126 2.21 -4.32 20.67
CA ASN A 126 2.10 -4.90 22.02
C ASN A 126 3.41 -5.53 22.47
N LYS A 127 4.20 -6.13 21.57
CA LYS A 127 5.54 -6.63 21.91
C LYS A 127 6.47 -5.48 22.32
N LEU A 128 6.44 -4.35 21.59
CA LEU A 128 7.18 -3.13 21.93
C LEU A 128 6.71 -2.49 23.25
N ALA A 129 5.45 -2.68 23.63
CA ALA A 129 4.89 -2.23 24.89
C ALA A 129 5.25 -3.16 26.09
N GLY A 130 5.83 -4.34 25.83
CA GLY A 130 6.06 -5.37 26.87
C GLY A 130 4.82 -6.22 27.21
N ASN A 131 3.77 -6.17 26.39
CA ASN A 131 2.51 -6.88 26.59
C ASN A 131 2.50 -8.22 25.81
N ASP A 132 3.30 -9.19 26.25
CA ASP A 132 3.53 -10.45 25.50
C ASP A 132 2.25 -11.27 25.25
N ASP A 133 1.31 -11.29 26.20
CA ASP A 133 0.03 -11.99 26.04
C ASP A 133 -0.83 -11.36 24.94
N ARG A 134 -0.89 -10.02 24.91
CA ARG A 134 -1.61 -9.28 23.86
C ARG A 134 -0.92 -9.42 22.51
N ALA A 135 0.40 -9.37 22.48
CA ALA A 135 1.19 -9.61 21.28
C ALA A 135 0.88 -10.99 20.68
N THR A 136 0.82 -12.02 21.53
CA THR A 136 0.46 -13.39 21.13
C THR A 136 -0.98 -13.49 20.64
N CYS A 137 -1.93 -12.85 21.33
CA CYS A 137 -3.34 -12.81 20.93
C CYS A 137 -3.52 -12.27 19.50
N TYR A 138 -2.91 -11.13 19.19
CA TYR A 138 -2.99 -10.55 17.84
C TYR A 138 -2.20 -11.33 16.79
N ARG A 139 -1.07 -11.95 17.16
CA ARG A 139 -0.34 -12.86 16.27
C ARG A 139 -1.23 -14.01 15.82
N LEU A 140 -1.91 -14.67 16.75
CA LEU A 140 -2.82 -15.79 16.43
C LEU A 140 -4.01 -15.35 15.56
N LYS A 141 -4.53 -14.13 15.76
CA LYS A 141 -5.55 -13.55 14.86
C LYS A 141 -5.00 -13.34 13.45
N ALA A 142 -3.78 -12.84 13.31
CA ALA A 142 -3.12 -12.69 12.01
C ALA A 142 -2.89 -14.06 11.34
N ASP A 143 -2.40 -15.06 12.09
CA ASP A 143 -2.19 -16.42 11.59
C ASP A 143 -3.51 -17.05 11.08
N THR A 144 -4.61 -16.85 11.82
CA THR A 144 -5.95 -17.32 11.42
C THR A 144 -6.42 -16.65 10.13
N LEU A 145 -6.28 -15.33 10.02
CA LEU A 145 -6.68 -14.60 8.81
C LEU A 145 -5.83 -14.96 7.60
N LYS A 146 -4.52 -15.16 7.79
CA LYS A 146 -3.63 -15.63 6.72
C LYS A 146 -4.11 -16.96 6.16
N GLN A 147 -4.40 -17.94 7.03
CA GLN A 147 -4.92 -19.25 6.60
C GLN A 147 -6.25 -19.11 5.84
N LEU A 148 -7.20 -18.36 6.40
CA LEU A 148 -8.51 -18.16 5.77
C LEU A 148 -8.41 -17.47 4.40
N VAL A 149 -7.59 -16.43 4.25
CA VAL A 149 -7.39 -15.75 2.95
C VAL A 149 -6.80 -16.70 1.93
N GLN A 150 -5.75 -17.44 2.31
CA GLN A 150 -5.07 -18.38 1.42
C GLN A 150 -5.96 -19.56 1.00
N GLU A 151 -6.79 -20.09 1.91
CA GLU A 151 -7.61 -21.26 1.64
C GLU A 151 -8.95 -20.93 0.98
N LYS A 152 -9.53 -19.76 1.28
CA LYS A 152 -10.92 -19.44 0.92
C LYS A 152 -11.06 -18.34 -0.11
N LEU A 153 -10.09 -17.42 -0.19
CA LEU A 153 -10.13 -16.33 -1.16
C LEU A 153 -9.24 -16.60 -2.38
N TRP A 154 -8.35 -17.60 -2.34
CA TRP A 154 -7.62 -18.03 -3.51
C TRP A 154 -8.51 -18.87 -4.45
N ASN A 155 -8.77 -18.36 -5.65
CA ASN A 155 -9.46 -19.11 -6.70
C ASN A 155 -8.43 -19.90 -7.52
N GLU A 156 -8.41 -21.23 -7.36
CA GLU A 156 -7.47 -22.11 -8.08
C GLU A 156 -7.64 -22.05 -9.60
N ARG A 157 -8.87 -21.86 -10.11
CA ARG A 157 -9.11 -21.80 -11.57
C ARG A 157 -8.49 -20.56 -12.19
N HIS A 158 -8.53 -19.45 -11.47
CA HIS A 158 -7.98 -18.18 -11.94
C HIS A 158 -6.54 -17.94 -11.46
N SER A 159 -6.07 -18.75 -10.51
CA SER A 159 -4.81 -18.56 -9.80
C SER A 159 -4.67 -17.12 -9.29
N PHE A 160 -5.70 -16.66 -8.58
CA PHE A 160 -5.83 -15.28 -8.14
C PHE A 160 -6.62 -15.17 -6.83
N PHE A 161 -6.34 -14.16 -6.01
CA PHE A 161 -7.16 -13.86 -4.83
C PHE A 161 -8.41 -13.08 -5.24
N GLU A 162 -9.58 -13.61 -4.91
CA GLU A 162 -10.86 -13.07 -5.35
C GLU A 162 -11.84 -12.94 -4.19
N THR A 163 -12.87 -12.14 -4.42
CA THR A 163 -13.99 -12.00 -3.50
C THR A 163 -14.78 -13.30 -3.43
N LEU A 164 -15.00 -13.79 -2.21
CA LEU A 164 -15.90 -14.93 -1.96
C LEU A 164 -17.31 -14.41 -1.69
N ARG A 165 -18.24 -14.73 -2.59
CA ARG A 165 -19.69 -14.55 -2.38
C ARG A 165 -20.21 -15.68 -1.50
N LYS A 166 -21.52 -15.71 -1.20
CA LYS A 166 -22.12 -16.67 -0.26
C LYS A 166 -21.75 -18.13 -0.55
N ASP A 167 -21.76 -18.53 -1.82
CA ASP A 167 -21.65 -19.94 -2.22
C ASP A 167 -20.40 -20.24 -3.08
N SER A 168 -19.78 -19.23 -3.68
CA SER A 168 -18.64 -19.41 -4.60
C SER A 168 -17.84 -18.12 -4.80
N SER A 169 -16.66 -18.24 -5.43
CA SER A 169 -15.89 -17.05 -5.86
C SER A 169 -16.74 -16.16 -6.77
N ALA A 170 -16.48 -14.86 -6.74
CA ALA A 170 -17.00 -13.91 -7.71
C ALA A 170 -16.53 -14.23 -9.16
N ASN A 171 -15.47 -15.02 -9.31
CA ASN A 171 -14.86 -15.40 -10.60
C ASN A 171 -14.48 -14.17 -11.45
N VAL A 172 -13.85 -13.20 -10.80
CA VAL A 172 -13.27 -12.01 -11.45
C VAL A 172 -12.00 -11.63 -10.70
N ARG A 173 -10.92 -11.40 -11.45
CA ARG A 173 -9.69 -10.82 -10.94
C ARG A 173 -9.85 -9.31 -10.85
N GLU A 174 -9.65 -8.77 -9.66
CA GLU A 174 -9.71 -7.33 -9.38
C GLU A 174 -8.43 -6.89 -8.67
N ALA A 175 -8.07 -5.61 -8.75
CA ALA A 175 -6.87 -5.06 -8.11
C ALA A 175 -6.84 -5.35 -6.59
N ILE A 176 -8.02 -5.51 -5.97
CA ILE A 176 -8.13 -5.91 -4.56
C ILE A 176 -7.50 -7.27 -4.25
N GLY A 177 -7.34 -8.14 -5.24
CA GLY A 177 -6.64 -9.42 -5.11
C GLY A 177 -5.13 -9.27 -4.89
N TYR A 178 -4.55 -8.08 -5.15
CA TYR A 178 -3.15 -7.79 -4.81
C TYR A 178 -2.96 -7.28 -3.38
N ILE A 179 -4.03 -6.83 -2.72
CA ILE A 179 -3.96 -6.28 -1.35
C ILE A 179 -3.35 -7.24 -0.32
N PRO A 180 -3.50 -8.58 -0.39
CA PRO A 180 -2.77 -9.49 0.50
C PRO A 180 -1.25 -9.19 0.56
N TRP A 181 -0.61 -8.88 -0.57
CA TRP A 181 0.82 -8.56 -0.61
C TRP A 181 1.15 -7.17 -0.04
N TYR A 182 0.19 -6.24 0.05
CA TYR A 182 0.38 -4.96 0.77
C TYR A 182 0.85 -5.20 2.21
N PHE A 183 0.38 -6.28 2.85
CA PHE A 183 0.72 -6.61 4.24
C PHE A 183 1.71 -7.76 4.36
N ASN A 184 2.27 -8.21 3.23
CA ASN A 184 3.09 -9.42 3.13
C ASN A 184 2.36 -10.68 3.64
N LEU A 185 1.06 -10.83 3.34
CA LEU A 185 0.24 -11.96 3.80
C LEU A 185 0.61 -13.29 3.13
N PRO A 186 0.65 -13.43 1.79
CA PRO A 186 0.74 -14.74 1.15
C PRO A 186 2.10 -15.40 1.39
N ASP A 187 2.12 -16.73 1.50
CA ASP A 187 3.32 -17.56 1.42
C ASP A 187 4.01 -17.40 0.05
N THR A 188 5.29 -17.74 -0.03
CA THR A 188 6.07 -17.61 -1.28
C THR A 188 5.77 -18.76 -2.26
N GLY A 189 5.94 -18.50 -3.56
CA GLY A 189 5.84 -19.51 -4.61
C GLY A 189 4.44 -19.66 -5.18
N LYS A 190 3.52 -20.34 -4.48
CA LYS A 190 2.20 -20.75 -5.03
C LYS A 190 1.42 -19.58 -5.66
N TYR A 191 1.42 -18.43 -4.98
CA TYR A 191 0.54 -17.31 -5.32
C TYR A 191 1.18 -16.34 -6.33
N ASP A 192 2.49 -16.48 -6.58
CA ASP A 192 3.29 -15.51 -7.32
C ASP A 192 2.82 -15.34 -8.78
N VAL A 193 2.20 -16.40 -9.34
CA VAL A 193 1.63 -16.39 -10.70
C VAL A 193 0.58 -15.29 -10.91
N ALA A 194 -0.12 -14.85 -9.85
CA ALA A 194 -1.10 -13.76 -9.92
C ALA A 194 -0.48 -12.44 -10.41
N TRP A 195 0.82 -12.23 -10.17
CA TRP A 195 1.52 -11.02 -10.63
C TRP A 195 1.73 -10.97 -12.14
N LYS A 196 1.52 -12.05 -12.88
CA LYS A 196 1.57 -12.01 -14.35
C LYS A 196 0.51 -11.09 -14.96
N GLU A 197 -0.63 -10.96 -14.28
CA GLU A 197 -1.76 -10.18 -14.80
C GLU A 197 -1.48 -8.66 -14.86
N VAL A 198 -0.49 -8.14 -14.12
CA VAL A 198 -0.11 -6.70 -14.21
C VAL A 198 0.60 -6.35 -15.52
N MET A 199 1.04 -7.36 -16.28
CA MET A 199 1.67 -7.22 -17.58
C MET A 199 0.75 -7.59 -18.74
N ASP A 200 -0.32 -8.35 -18.46
CA ASP A 200 -1.26 -8.81 -19.47
C ASP A 200 -2.26 -7.70 -19.82
N GLU A 201 -2.43 -7.41 -21.10
CA GLU A 201 -3.44 -6.47 -21.61
C GLU A 201 -4.87 -6.98 -21.42
N GLY A 202 -5.09 -8.29 -21.36
CA GLY A 202 -6.35 -8.88 -20.89
C GLY A 202 -6.48 -8.86 -19.37
N GLY A 203 -5.38 -8.68 -18.65
CA GLY A 203 -5.31 -8.55 -17.21
C GLY A 203 -5.49 -7.10 -16.78
N PHE A 204 -4.49 -6.54 -16.10
CA PHE A 204 -4.54 -5.20 -15.52
C PHE A 204 -3.74 -4.14 -16.30
N SER A 205 -2.92 -4.54 -17.27
CA SER A 205 -2.09 -3.59 -18.04
C SER A 205 -2.97 -2.81 -19.02
N ALA A 206 -3.13 -1.51 -18.79
CA ALA A 206 -3.79 -0.58 -19.69
C ALA A 206 -2.85 0.55 -20.12
N PRO A 207 -3.15 1.27 -21.23
CA PRO A 207 -2.30 2.35 -21.72
C PRO A 207 -1.89 3.38 -20.66
N TYR A 208 -2.80 3.76 -19.76
CA TYR A 208 -2.55 4.76 -18.71
C TYR A 208 -2.27 4.18 -17.31
N GLY A 209 -2.10 2.86 -17.16
CA GLY A 209 -1.73 2.25 -15.88
C GLY A 209 -2.47 0.94 -15.57
N LEU A 210 -2.85 0.78 -14.30
CA LEU A 210 -3.44 -0.45 -13.74
C LEU A 210 -4.95 -0.29 -13.54
N THR A 211 -5.74 -1.14 -14.19
CA THR A 211 -7.20 -1.18 -14.03
C THR A 211 -7.63 -1.75 -12.68
N THR A 212 -8.84 -1.41 -12.20
CA THR A 212 -9.39 -2.01 -10.97
C THR A 212 -9.92 -3.43 -11.16
N ALA A 213 -10.20 -3.84 -12.39
CA ALA A 213 -10.66 -5.18 -12.77
C ALA A 213 -9.92 -5.69 -14.01
N GLU A 214 -9.85 -7.00 -14.20
CA GLU A 214 -9.26 -7.57 -15.41
C GLU A 214 -10.03 -7.15 -16.68
N ARG A 215 -9.31 -6.65 -17.67
CA ARG A 215 -9.87 -6.10 -18.92
C ARG A 215 -10.62 -7.14 -19.75
N ARG A 216 -10.29 -8.42 -19.59
CA ARG A 216 -10.96 -9.54 -20.28
C ARG A 216 -12.34 -9.89 -19.72
N HIS A 217 -12.72 -9.38 -18.55
CA HIS A 217 -13.99 -9.75 -17.93
C HIS A 217 -15.17 -9.17 -18.73
N PRO A 218 -16.24 -9.95 -19.02
CA PRO A 218 -17.39 -9.45 -19.80
C PRO A 218 -18.12 -8.24 -19.19
N GLU A 219 -18.01 -8.06 -17.87
CA GLU A 219 -18.61 -6.94 -17.13
C GLU A 219 -17.67 -5.73 -16.97
N PHE A 220 -16.47 -5.75 -17.56
CA PHE A 220 -15.50 -4.66 -17.48
C PHE A 220 -16.09 -3.35 -18.01
N ARG A 221 -16.16 -2.33 -17.14
CA ARG A 221 -16.71 -0.98 -17.42
C ARG A 221 -18.12 -0.97 -18.02
N THR A 222 -19.01 -1.82 -17.49
CA THR A 222 -20.41 -1.93 -17.91
C THR A 222 -21.40 -1.14 -17.04
N HIS A 223 -20.98 -0.60 -15.90
CA HIS A 223 -21.85 0.10 -14.94
C HIS A 223 -22.05 1.61 -15.24
N GLY A 224 -21.62 2.06 -16.42
CA GLY A 224 -21.69 3.45 -16.85
C GLY A 224 -20.39 4.23 -16.59
N VAL A 225 -20.45 5.55 -16.75
CA VAL A 225 -19.31 6.45 -16.56
C VAL A 225 -19.72 7.74 -15.85
N GLY A 226 -18.77 8.37 -15.17
CA GLY A 226 -18.92 9.69 -14.57
C GLY A 226 -19.54 9.69 -13.17
N LYS A 227 -19.81 8.52 -12.55
CA LYS A 227 -20.43 8.38 -11.21
C LYS A 227 -19.61 7.53 -10.23
N CYS A 228 -18.29 7.43 -10.43
CA CYS A 228 -17.33 6.78 -9.53
C CYS A 228 -17.40 5.25 -9.52
N GLU A 229 -17.44 4.64 -10.71
CA GLU A 229 -17.52 3.20 -10.91
C GLU A 229 -16.14 2.50 -10.73
N TRP A 230 -16.12 1.32 -10.09
CA TRP A 230 -14.92 0.54 -9.80
C TRP A 230 -14.78 -0.75 -10.61
N ASP A 231 -15.60 -0.93 -11.64
CA ASP A 231 -15.64 -2.10 -12.53
C ASP A 231 -14.59 -2.10 -13.66
N GLY A 232 -13.55 -1.28 -13.58
CA GLY A 232 -12.40 -1.40 -14.49
C GLY A 232 -11.56 -0.14 -14.72
N ALA A 233 -12.11 1.05 -14.47
CA ALA A 233 -11.35 2.30 -14.61
C ALA A 233 -10.08 2.32 -13.72
N ILE A 234 -9.13 3.21 -14.02
CA ILE A 234 -7.94 3.37 -13.18
C ILE A 234 -8.29 4.29 -12.02
N TRP A 235 -8.10 3.78 -10.80
CA TRP A 235 -8.24 4.53 -9.55
C TRP A 235 -6.87 4.69 -8.89
N PRO A 236 -6.37 5.92 -8.69
CA PRO A 236 -5.12 6.17 -7.97
C PRO A 236 -5.04 5.46 -6.61
N PHE A 237 -6.18 5.32 -5.91
CA PHE A 237 -6.27 4.53 -4.68
C PHE A 237 -5.86 3.06 -4.91
N ALA A 238 -6.44 2.39 -5.92
CA ALA A 238 -6.12 1.00 -6.24
C ALA A 238 -4.70 0.84 -6.81
N SER A 239 -4.27 1.77 -7.67
CA SER A 239 -2.91 1.77 -8.22
C SER A 239 -1.88 1.89 -7.10
N ALA A 240 -2.09 2.79 -6.13
CA ALA A 240 -1.25 2.91 -4.95
C ALA A 240 -1.20 1.62 -4.13
N GLN A 241 -2.34 1.00 -3.84
CA GLN A 241 -2.38 -0.28 -3.13
C GLN A 241 -1.61 -1.38 -3.88
N THR A 242 -1.81 -1.46 -5.20
CA THR A 242 -1.18 -2.47 -6.06
C THR A 242 0.33 -2.25 -6.15
N LEU A 243 0.79 -1.00 -6.27
CA LEU A 243 2.21 -0.66 -6.36
C LEU A 243 2.94 -0.85 -5.02
N THR A 244 2.30 -0.53 -3.89
CA THR A 244 2.86 -0.88 -2.56
C THR A 244 2.97 -2.40 -2.40
N ALA A 245 1.94 -3.13 -2.78
CA ALA A 245 1.93 -4.59 -2.76
C ALA A 245 3.00 -5.20 -3.69
N MET A 246 3.19 -4.62 -4.87
CA MET A 246 4.18 -5.02 -5.86
C MET A 246 5.60 -4.80 -5.33
N ALA A 247 5.88 -3.63 -4.76
CA ALA A 247 7.17 -3.33 -4.15
C ALA A 247 7.47 -4.29 -2.98
N ASN A 248 6.47 -4.62 -2.16
CA ASN A 248 6.63 -5.62 -1.10
C ASN A 248 6.93 -7.01 -1.64
N PHE A 249 6.22 -7.44 -2.69
CA PHE A 249 6.46 -8.73 -3.35
C PHE A 249 7.87 -8.81 -3.93
N MET A 250 8.31 -7.78 -4.68
CA MET A 250 9.63 -7.72 -5.29
C MET A 250 10.77 -7.66 -4.28
N ASN A 251 10.51 -7.16 -3.08
CA ASN A 251 11.50 -7.14 -1.99
C ASN A 251 11.60 -8.46 -1.22
N ARG A 252 10.76 -9.46 -1.49
CA ARG A 252 10.90 -10.81 -0.91
C ARG A 252 12.07 -11.55 -1.58
N SER A 253 12.72 -12.43 -0.82
CA SER A 253 13.69 -13.36 -1.41
C SER A 253 12.97 -14.32 -2.38
N ALA A 254 13.62 -14.58 -3.53
CA ALA A 254 13.27 -15.65 -4.47
C ALA A 254 12.03 -15.47 -5.37
N GLN A 255 11.57 -14.24 -5.64
CA GLN A 255 10.58 -14.02 -6.72
C GLN A 255 11.27 -13.81 -8.08
N SER A 256 10.69 -14.35 -9.15
CA SER A 256 11.21 -14.21 -10.54
C SER A 256 10.15 -13.79 -11.58
N VAL A 257 8.93 -13.46 -11.13
CA VAL A 257 7.80 -13.07 -11.97
C VAL A 257 7.90 -11.62 -12.43
N LEU A 258 8.33 -10.72 -11.54
CA LEU A 258 8.43 -9.28 -11.81
C LEU A 258 9.89 -8.84 -11.89
N THR A 259 10.15 -7.80 -12.68
CA THR A 259 11.46 -7.16 -12.85
C THR A 259 11.31 -5.67 -12.53
N ASP A 260 12.42 -5.00 -12.25
CA ASP A 260 12.42 -3.55 -11.97
C ASP A 260 11.80 -2.76 -13.12
N SER A 261 11.96 -3.24 -14.36
CA SER A 261 11.38 -2.61 -15.55
C SER A 261 9.86 -2.59 -15.50
N ILE A 262 9.24 -3.60 -14.91
CA ILE A 262 7.79 -3.67 -14.78
C ILE A 262 7.30 -2.68 -13.72
N TYR A 263 7.93 -2.64 -12.55
CA TYR A 263 7.58 -1.66 -11.52
C TYR A 263 7.77 -0.22 -12.01
N PHE A 264 8.93 0.06 -12.62
CA PHE A 264 9.26 1.36 -13.19
C PHE A 264 8.23 1.78 -14.25
N HIS A 265 7.87 0.89 -15.17
CA HIS A 265 6.89 1.17 -16.22
C HIS A 265 5.51 1.53 -15.67
N GLN A 266 5.06 0.85 -14.61
CA GLN A 266 3.79 1.18 -13.97
C GLN A 266 3.86 2.50 -13.18
N MET A 267 5.01 2.82 -12.56
CA MET A 267 5.24 4.13 -11.95
C MET A 267 5.26 5.25 -13.01
N GLU A 268 5.87 5.03 -14.17
CA GLU A 268 5.91 5.97 -15.28
C GLU A 268 4.50 6.28 -15.79
N ARG A 269 3.67 5.25 -16.01
CA ARG A 269 2.25 5.43 -16.35
C ARG A 269 1.45 6.17 -15.26
N TYR A 270 1.74 5.90 -13.99
CA TYR A 270 1.09 6.63 -12.89
C TYR A 270 1.52 8.10 -12.86
N VAL A 271 2.77 8.43 -13.23
CA VAL A 271 3.21 9.82 -13.43
C VAL A 271 2.49 10.46 -14.62
N GLU A 272 2.47 9.79 -15.77
CA GLU A 272 1.90 10.31 -17.02
C GLU A 272 0.39 10.54 -16.92
N SER A 273 -0.35 9.66 -16.21
CA SER A 273 -1.80 9.81 -16.00
C SER A 273 -2.16 11.01 -15.12
N GLN A 274 -1.24 11.50 -14.29
CA GLN A 274 -1.47 12.63 -13.37
C GLN A 274 -1.30 13.99 -14.05
N TYR A 275 -1.86 14.14 -15.25
CA TYR A 275 -1.95 15.40 -15.98
C TYR A 275 -3.36 15.64 -16.50
N HIS A 276 -3.80 16.91 -16.47
CA HIS A 276 -5.05 17.36 -17.07
C HIS A 276 -4.85 18.73 -17.71
N ARG A 277 -5.21 18.86 -19.00
CA ARG A 277 -5.01 20.09 -19.79
C ARG A 277 -3.54 20.60 -19.76
N GLY A 278 -2.59 19.67 -19.84
CA GLY A 278 -1.15 19.96 -19.91
C GLY A 278 -0.49 20.37 -18.59
N ARG A 279 -1.16 20.16 -17.44
CA ARG A 279 -0.63 20.50 -16.11
C ARG A 279 -0.78 19.31 -15.15
N PRO A 280 0.09 19.18 -14.13
CA PRO A 280 -0.06 18.16 -13.09
C PRO A 280 -1.44 18.22 -12.44
N TYR A 281 -2.06 17.05 -12.27
CA TYR A 281 -3.40 16.90 -11.78
C TYR A 281 -3.59 15.52 -11.14
N ILE A 282 -4.08 15.50 -9.89
CA ILE A 282 -4.55 14.28 -9.24
C ILE A 282 -6.06 14.39 -9.01
N GLY A 283 -6.79 13.46 -9.61
CA GLY A 283 -8.25 13.38 -9.60
C GLY A 283 -8.80 12.16 -8.89
N GLU A 284 -10.11 11.94 -9.05
CA GLU A 284 -10.79 10.77 -8.49
C GLU A 284 -10.38 9.47 -9.22
N TYR A 285 -10.62 9.40 -10.53
CA TYR A 285 -10.40 8.22 -11.37
C TYR A 285 -10.37 8.61 -12.85
N LEU A 286 -9.73 7.78 -13.68
CA LEU A 286 -9.54 8.05 -15.11
C LEU A 286 -9.82 6.83 -15.99
N ASP A 287 -10.11 7.11 -17.24
CA ASP A 287 -10.25 6.14 -18.31
C ASP A 287 -8.91 5.47 -18.63
N GLU A 288 -8.88 4.14 -18.66
CA GLU A 288 -7.65 3.35 -18.75
C GLU A 288 -6.98 3.42 -20.13
N VAL A 289 -7.74 3.71 -21.18
CA VAL A 289 -7.25 3.77 -22.58
C VAL A 289 -6.89 5.19 -22.98
N THR A 290 -7.73 6.16 -22.62
CA THR A 290 -7.62 7.55 -23.10
C THR A 290 -6.93 8.50 -22.13
N GLY A 291 -6.78 8.10 -20.86
CA GLY A 291 -6.22 8.96 -19.81
C GLY A 291 -7.17 10.07 -19.36
N TYR A 292 -8.42 10.07 -19.85
CA TYR A 292 -9.39 11.10 -19.50
C TYR A 292 -9.83 10.97 -18.04
N TRP A 293 -9.59 12.00 -17.23
CA TRP A 293 -10.15 12.11 -15.89
C TRP A 293 -11.67 12.16 -15.94
N LEU A 294 -12.35 11.15 -15.40
CA LEU A 294 -13.75 10.84 -15.68
C LEU A 294 -14.77 11.82 -15.08
N LYS A 295 -14.31 12.78 -14.27
CA LYS A 295 -15.13 13.93 -13.82
C LYS A 295 -14.91 15.20 -14.67
N GLY A 296 -14.00 15.17 -15.65
CA GLY A 296 -13.64 16.31 -16.48
C GLY A 296 -13.16 17.49 -15.63
N ASP A 297 -13.75 18.66 -15.84
CA ASP A 297 -13.39 19.89 -15.14
C ASP A 297 -14.16 20.14 -13.83
N GLN A 298 -14.90 19.14 -13.32
CA GLN A 298 -15.63 19.30 -12.06
C GLN A 298 -14.67 19.55 -10.88
N GLU A 299 -14.99 20.56 -10.07
CA GLU A 299 -14.13 21.02 -8.98
C GLU A 299 -13.83 19.92 -7.96
N ARG A 300 -14.80 19.03 -7.67
CA ARG A 300 -14.69 17.96 -6.67
C ARG A 300 -13.47 17.03 -6.86
N SER A 301 -12.98 16.87 -8.09
CA SER A 301 -11.82 16.02 -8.36
C SER A 301 -10.49 16.77 -8.25
N ARG A 302 -10.46 18.09 -8.23
CA ARG A 302 -9.19 18.82 -8.19
C ARG A 302 -8.48 18.56 -6.87
N TYR A 303 -7.21 18.13 -6.95
CA TYR A 303 -6.35 17.91 -5.78
C TYR A 303 -6.88 16.80 -4.86
N TYR A 304 -7.44 15.75 -5.45
CA TYR A 304 -8.06 14.67 -4.69
C TYR A 304 -7.02 13.91 -3.87
N ASN A 305 -7.17 13.92 -2.54
CA ASN A 305 -6.24 13.27 -1.62
C ASN A 305 -6.77 11.88 -1.24
N HIS A 306 -6.59 10.90 -2.13
CA HIS A 306 -7.12 9.54 -1.97
C HIS A 306 -6.12 8.44 -2.37
N SER A 307 -4.84 8.77 -2.49
CA SER A 307 -3.80 7.81 -2.87
C SER A 307 -2.46 8.19 -2.25
N THR A 308 -1.51 7.26 -2.28
CA THR A 308 -0.08 7.57 -2.11
C THR A 308 0.57 7.80 -3.47
N PHE A 309 1.67 8.53 -3.47
CA PHE A 309 2.55 8.68 -4.63
C PHE A 309 4.01 8.76 -4.19
N ASN A 310 4.36 9.72 -3.33
CA ASN A 310 5.73 9.89 -2.84
C ASN A 310 6.16 8.76 -1.93
N ASP A 311 5.25 8.13 -1.18
CA ASP A 311 5.59 6.91 -0.44
C ASP A 311 6.08 5.79 -1.37
N LEU A 312 5.52 5.68 -2.59
CA LEU A 312 5.95 4.70 -3.60
C LEU A 312 7.32 5.07 -4.17
N ILE A 313 7.57 6.36 -4.40
CA ILE A 313 8.88 6.86 -4.82
C ILE A 313 9.94 6.53 -3.76
N ILE A 314 9.67 6.84 -2.49
CA ILE A 314 10.61 6.64 -1.39
C ILE A 314 10.85 5.15 -1.12
N THR A 315 9.78 4.35 -1.04
CA THR A 315 9.89 2.97 -0.54
C THR A 315 9.98 1.88 -1.61
N GLY A 316 9.59 2.19 -2.84
CA GLY A 316 9.70 1.30 -3.99
C GLY A 316 10.79 1.75 -4.93
N LEU A 317 10.61 2.92 -5.57
CA LEU A 317 11.50 3.35 -6.66
C LEU A 317 12.94 3.62 -6.19
N VAL A 318 13.10 4.49 -5.19
CA VAL A 318 14.38 4.70 -4.48
C VAL A 318 14.66 3.54 -3.53
N GLY A 319 13.60 2.94 -2.97
CA GLY A 319 13.68 1.63 -2.34
C GLY A 319 14.07 1.63 -0.87
N LEU A 320 13.93 2.72 -0.12
CA LEU A 320 14.10 2.68 1.34
C LEU A 320 13.06 1.73 1.94
N ARG A 321 13.51 0.77 2.75
CA ARG A 321 12.64 -0.20 3.42
C ARG A 321 12.60 0.12 4.91
N PRO A 322 11.50 0.72 5.44
CA PRO A 322 11.39 1.03 6.86
C PRO A 322 11.43 -0.21 7.75
N ARG A 323 12.13 -0.11 8.89
CA ARG A 323 12.39 -1.21 9.83
C ARG A 323 12.23 -0.72 11.28
N THR A 324 12.18 -1.68 12.21
CA THR A 324 12.10 -1.40 13.66
C THR A 324 13.47 -1.30 14.33
N ASP A 325 14.53 -1.80 13.69
CA ASP A 325 15.89 -1.83 14.21
C ASP A 325 16.71 -0.62 13.68
N HIS A 326 17.96 -0.49 14.15
CA HIS A 326 18.89 0.58 13.76
C HIS A 326 19.57 0.32 12.40
N THR A 327 18.97 -0.52 11.56
CA THR A 327 19.47 -0.87 10.22
C THR A 327 18.79 -0.02 9.15
N VAL A 328 19.58 0.53 8.22
CA VAL A 328 19.07 1.13 6.98
C VAL A 328 19.13 0.09 5.87
N GLU A 329 17.98 -0.21 5.27
CA GLU A 329 17.86 -1.11 4.12
C GLU A 329 17.34 -0.33 2.91
N VAL A 330 18.06 -0.41 1.79
CA VAL A 330 17.71 0.23 0.52
C VAL A 330 17.76 -0.81 -0.57
N ASN A 331 16.73 -0.88 -1.41
CA ASN A 331 16.67 -1.76 -2.56
C ASN A 331 15.89 -1.08 -3.70
N PRO A 332 16.56 -0.28 -4.55
CA PRO A 332 15.89 0.49 -5.60
C PRO A 332 15.23 -0.44 -6.62
N LEU A 333 13.98 -0.16 -6.97
CA LEU A 333 13.27 -0.83 -8.08
C LEU A 333 13.40 -0.01 -9.37
N LEU A 334 14.62 0.41 -9.66
CA LEU A 334 14.99 1.19 -10.85
C LEU A 334 15.85 0.31 -11.77
N PRO A 335 15.46 0.08 -13.03
CA PRO A 335 16.25 -0.74 -13.93
C PRO A 335 17.60 -0.10 -14.24
N ASP A 336 18.62 -0.93 -14.38
CA ASP A 336 19.95 -0.48 -14.74
C ASP A 336 19.95 0.34 -16.05
N GLY A 337 20.79 1.37 -16.09
CA GLY A 337 20.92 2.28 -17.23
C GLY A 337 19.74 3.20 -17.50
N ARG A 338 18.66 3.18 -16.70
CA ARG A 338 17.50 4.08 -16.91
C ARG A 338 17.81 5.53 -16.57
N TRP A 339 18.46 5.77 -15.44
CA TRP A 339 18.89 7.11 -15.02
C TRP A 339 20.39 7.11 -14.75
N ASP A 340 21.10 8.10 -15.27
CA ASP A 340 22.52 8.29 -14.95
C ASP A 340 22.71 8.77 -13.50
N TRP A 341 21.69 9.43 -12.92
CA TRP A 341 21.72 9.88 -11.53
C TRP A 341 20.31 10.10 -10.95
N PHE A 342 20.18 9.93 -9.64
CA PHE A 342 19.07 10.42 -8.83
C PHE A 342 19.52 10.70 -7.39
N CYS A 343 18.74 11.46 -6.64
CA CYS A 343 18.99 11.68 -5.21
C CYS A 343 17.66 11.89 -4.47
N LEU A 344 17.45 11.11 -3.43
CA LEU A 344 16.47 11.36 -2.38
C LEU A 344 17.23 11.87 -1.17
N ASP A 345 16.97 13.11 -0.76
CA ASP A 345 17.72 13.78 0.30
C ASP A 345 16.78 14.36 1.37
N ASN A 346 17.36 14.72 2.52
CA ASN A 346 16.67 15.38 3.64
C ASN A 346 15.47 14.56 4.15
N LEU A 347 15.59 13.24 4.14
CA LEU A 347 14.57 12.34 4.65
C LEU A 347 14.79 12.11 6.14
N LEU A 348 13.84 12.52 6.97
CA LEU A 348 13.91 12.28 8.42
C LEU A 348 13.49 10.84 8.72
N TYR A 349 14.42 10.02 9.19
CA TYR A 349 14.22 8.61 9.51
C TYR A 349 14.91 8.27 10.83
N HIS A 350 14.14 7.80 11.82
CA HIS A 350 14.62 7.47 13.17
C HIS A 350 15.40 8.61 13.84
N GLY A 351 15.03 9.86 13.54
CA GLY A 351 15.70 11.05 14.08
C GLY A 351 16.94 11.53 13.31
N HIS A 352 17.38 10.78 12.30
CA HIS A 352 18.52 11.12 11.45
C HIS A 352 18.08 11.60 10.07
N TYR A 353 18.95 12.34 9.39
CA TYR A 353 18.76 12.72 7.99
C TYR A 353 19.41 11.70 7.06
N LEU A 354 18.60 11.04 6.25
CA LEU A 354 19.07 10.13 5.21
C LEU A 354 19.20 10.83 3.86
N THR A 355 20.25 10.44 3.15
CA THR A 355 20.42 10.70 1.72
C THR A 355 20.66 9.37 1.00
N ILE A 356 19.91 9.10 -0.06
CA ILE A 356 20.11 7.96 -0.95
C ILE A 356 20.31 8.52 -2.35
N LEU A 357 21.48 8.30 -2.94
CA LEU A 357 21.80 8.83 -4.27
C LEU A 357 22.43 7.76 -5.14
N TRP A 358 22.15 7.85 -6.43
CA TRP A 358 22.83 7.11 -7.48
C TRP A 358 23.56 8.10 -8.38
N ASP A 359 24.83 7.85 -8.67
CA ASP A 359 25.63 8.64 -9.60
C ASP A 359 26.54 7.72 -10.42
N LYS A 360 26.13 7.42 -11.65
CA LYS A 360 26.83 6.47 -12.52
C LYS A 360 28.27 6.91 -12.84
N TYR A 361 28.50 8.21 -12.99
CA TYR A 361 29.79 8.77 -13.40
C TYR A 361 30.53 9.47 -12.26
N GLY A 362 29.84 9.79 -11.16
CA GLY A 362 30.39 10.44 -9.98
C GLY A 362 30.56 11.96 -10.13
N ASP A 363 30.11 12.52 -11.25
CA ASP A 363 30.27 13.93 -11.63
C ASP A 363 29.01 14.77 -11.35
N ARG A 364 27.89 14.14 -10.97
CA ARG A 364 26.67 14.87 -10.60
C ARG A 364 26.79 15.44 -9.20
N TYR A 365 27.14 14.60 -8.23
CA TYR A 365 27.20 15.00 -6.81
C TYR A 365 28.63 15.13 -6.28
N HIS A 366 29.64 14.67 -7.04
CA HIS A 366 31.05 14.71 -6.63
C HIS A 366 31.30 14.01 -5.28
N ARG A 367 30.58 12.91 -5.02
CA ARG A 367 30.66 12.10 -3.79
C ARG A 367 31.20 10.68 -4.02
N GLY A 368 31.62 10.37 -5.24
CA GLY A 368 31.96 9.02 -5.68
C GLY A 368 30.92 8.48 -6.67
N LYS A 369 31.25 7.35 -7.31
CA LYS A 369 30.36 6.65 -8.24
C LYS A 369 29.48 5.65 -7.50
N GLY A 370 28.35 5.30 -8.12
CA GLY A 370 27.48 4.22 -7.70
C GLY A 370 26.32 4.68 -6.81
N LEU A 371 25.71 3.72 -6.12
CA LEU A 371 24.65 3.92 -5.14
C LEU A 371 25.29 4.21 -3.79
N LEU A 372 25.00 5.36 -3.19
CA LEU A 372 25.46 5.76 -1.87
C LEU A 372 24.29 5.96 -0.92
N VAL A 373 24.44 5.47 0.31
CA VAL A 373 23.54 5.71 1.43
C VAL A 373 24.29 6.51 2.48
N LEU A 374 23.74 7.65 2.88
CA LEU A 374 24.32 8.53 3.87
C LEU A 374 23.36 8.72 5.06
N VAL A 375 23.94 8.80 6.26
CA VAL A 375 23.27 9.19 7.51
C VAL A 375 23.97 10.44 8.03
N ASP A 376 23.23 11.53 8.21
CA ASP A 376 23.72 12.85 8.64
C ASP A 376 24.95 13.32 7.82
N GLY A 377 24.91 13.08 6.52
CA GLY A 377 25.95 13.46 5.56
C GLY A 377 27.20 12.56 5.55
N LYS A 378 27.23 11.47 6.33
CA LYS A 378 28.30 10.47 6.32
C LYS A 378 27.87 9.25 5.51
N ILE A 379 28.73 8.77 4.60
CA ILE A 379 28.47 7.54 3.85
C ILE A 379 28.51 6.35 4.81
N VAL A 380 27.43 5.57 4.81
CA VAL A 380 27.28 4.35 5.62
C VAL A 380 27.12 3.08 4.77
N GLY A 381 26.82 3.24 3.48
CA GLY A 381 26.71 2.15 2.52
C GLY A 381 27.01 2.62 1.11
N GLN A 382 27.59 1.73 0.30
CA GLN A 382 27.93 1.97 -1.09
C GLN A 382 27.80 0.68 -1.90
N SER A 383 27.36 0.80 -3.16
CA SER A 383 27.50 -0.23 -4.19
C SER A 383 27.83 0.39 -5.55
N ASP A 384 28.57 -0.34 -6.38
CA ASP A 384 28.87 0.06 -7.75
C ASP A 384 27.65 -0.06 -8.69
N THR A 385 26.61 -0.79 -8.26
CA THR A 385 25.38 -1.03 -9.04
C THR A 385 24.14 -0.71 -8.23
N LEU A 386 22.98 -0.62 -8.91
CA LEU A 386 21.69 -0.52 -8.25
C LEU A 386 21.27 -1.89 -7.72
N GLU A 387 21.60 -2.14 -6.45
CA GLU A 387 21.26 -3.39 -5.77
C GLU A 387 20.84 -3.13 -4.32
N ARG A 388 20.45 -4.21 -3.61
CA ARG A 388 20.11 -4.14 -2.19
C ARG A 388 21.34 -3.83 -1.35
N ILE A 389 21.27 -2.76 -0.57
CA ILE A 389 22.25 -2.39 0.46
C ILE A 389 21.60 -2.50 1.84
N VAL A 390 22.30 -3.15 2.78
CA VAL A 390 21.89 -3.26 4.18
C VAL A 390 23.01 -2.73 5.08
N CYS A 391 22.78 -1.57 5.70
CA CYS A 391 23.71 -0.91 6.61
C CYS A 391 23.27 -1.16 8.06
N LYS A 392 23.92 -2.08 8.76
CA LYS A 392 23.52 -2.49 10.12
C LYS A 392 24.01 -1.49 11.17
N ASP A 393 23.15 -1.20 12.14
CA ASP A 393 23.45 -0.43 13.35
C ASP A 393 24.06 0.97 13.05
N VAL A 394 23.51 1.64 12.01
CA VAL A 394 23.99 2.95 11.53
C VAL A 394 23.13 4.13 12.02
N LEU A 395 22.15 3.84 12.87
CA LEU A 395 21.19 4.78 13.47
C LEU A 395 21.24 4.74 15.00
N GLU A 396 22.38 4.33 15.57
CA GLU A 396 22.61 4.33 17.02
C GLU A 396 23.01 5.71 17.54
#